data_AF-A0A9D5NY67-F1
#
_entry.id   AF-A0A9D5NY67-F1
#
_cell.length_a   1.000
_cell.length_b   1.000
_cell.length_c   1.000
_cell.angle_alpha   90.00
_cell.angle_beta   90.00
_cell.angle_gamma   90.00
#
_symmetry.space_group_name_H-M   'P 1'
#
loop_
_entity.id
_entity.type
_entity.pdbx_description
1 polymer ?
#
loop_
_entity_poly.entity_id
_entity_poly.type
_entity_poly.pdbx_seq_one_letter_code
_entity_poly.pdbx_strand_id
1 'polypeptide(L)'
;MTANLLEQFLNAHDYDIRKSRNGRWIDQKCTMDELCFVADCVVVYLQEGGQQPFQSPDIWHTPYAIENVQKLFSKPDPTDKSTIDEYNKFFRQPLKMLAAAGVLREDGKKNNTIQFSVENEAVLDYLSLRERNCFDFLCSYITKTLKDSGLWDAFESFFDEQTKEQYNNVKEKFRQFCWDYTPINNQAEPNRIFTKVLNPLAVLYKKKGTVGGALSKKIITLEDIKYNRTNFRDKDKDKNVSRQQALVADKVQEDIYDYNVEKAKRRLRKFNDKFNGARSEILDSMAIGQQATHMHHIFPKHEFPIIADYVENLIALTAGQHLQKAHPAGNTQVIDRDYQYICLISKTESIRKNLVDGIGEPLYDFFLFMFVLDTGLRTDYFEALPENDFAQVASGIDINFPNK
;
A
#
# COMPACT_ATOMS: atom_id res chain seq x y z
N MET A 1 -7.77 -2.81 14.82
CA MET A 1 -6.55 -2.33 15.53
C MET A 1 -5.76 -1.21 14.82
N THR A 2 -5.77 -1.12 13.48
CA THR A 2 -4.94 -0.17 12.69
C THR A 2 -5.38 1.30 12.73
N ALA A 3 -6.68 1.59 12.86
CA ALA A 3 -7.18 2.97 12.94
C ALA A 3 -6.58 3.75 14.14
N ASN A 4 -6.26 3.05 15.24
CA ASN A 4 -5.67 3.64 16.43
C ASN A 4 -4.19 4.02 16.23
N LEU A 5 -3.43 3.27 15.41
CA LEU A 5 -2.01 3.54 15.14
C LEU A 5 -1.83 4.89 14.42
N LEU A 6 -2.57 5.10 13.32
CA LEU A 6 -2.44 6.32 12.51
C LEU A 6 -2.90 7.56 13.28
N GLU A 7 -4.02 7.46 13.99
CA GLU A 7 -4.56 8.58 14.76
C GLU A 7 -3.60 9.01 15.88
N GLN A 8 -3.09 8.05 16.67
CA GLN A 8 -2.09 8.33 17.70
C GLN A 8 -0.82 8.94 17.10
N PHE A 9 -0.31 8.36 16.01
CA PHE A 9 0.87 8.87 15.32
C PHE A 9 0.69 10.32 14.87
N LEU A 10 -0.39 10.64 14.16
CA LEU A 10 -0.62 11.97 13.62
C LEU A 10 -0.89 13.01 14.73
N ASN A 11 -1.58 12.62 15.80
CA ASN A 11 -1.87 13.52 16.92
C ASN A 11 -0.64 13.81 17.80
N ALA A 12 0.40 12.97 17.73
CA ALA A 12 1.67 13.21 18.40
C ALA A 12 2.53 14.30 17.73
N HIS A 13 2.13 14.80 16.56
CA HIS A 13 2.90 15.76 15.78
C HIS A 13 2.15 17.09 15.56
N ASP A 14 2.92 18.17 15.44
CA ASP A 14 2.45 19.49 15.02
C ASP A 14 2.80 19.71 13.55
N TYR A 15 1.79 19.69 12.69
CA TYR A 15 1.97 19.86 11.24
C TYR A 15 1.67 21.30 10.77
N ASP A 16 1.71 22.30 11.66
CA ASP A 16 1.52 23.70 11.29
C ASP A 16 2.66 24.18 10.36
N ILE A 17 2.35 24.32 9.07
CA ILE A 17 3.29 24.76 8.04
C ILE A 17 3.77 26.20 8.28
N ARG A 18 2.97 27.03 8.97
CA ARG A 18 3.36 28.41 9.32
C ARG A 18 4.56 28.42 10.26
N LYS A 19 4.71 27.36 11.08
CA LYS A 19 5.86 27.16 11.98
C LYS A 19 7.01 26.47 11.25
N SER A 20 6.76 25.33 10.62
CA SER A 20 7.83 24.53 9.98
C SER A 20 8.41 25.18 8.73
N ARG A 21 7.64 26.06 8.08
CA ARG A 21 7.93 26.66 6.76
C ARG A 21 8.18 25.61 5.67
N ASN A 22 7.80 24.36 5.88
CA ASN A 22 8.17 23.27 4.97
C ASN A 22 7.28 23.26 3.72
N GLY A 23 7.78 23.78 2.60
CA GLY A 23 7.10 23.70 1.30
C GLY A 23 7.09 22.31 0.65
N ARG A 24 7.73 21.32 1.26
CA ARG A 24 7.84 19.93 0.77
C ARG A 24 7.09 18.95 1.67
N TRP A 25 6.11 19.45 2.44
CA TRP A 25 5.24 18.62 3.29
C TRP A 25 4.38 17.66 2.47
N ILE A 26 4.07 18.01 1.22
CA ILE A 26 3.49 17.17 0.17
C ILE A 26 3.85 17.76 -1.20
N ASP A 27 4.01 16.90 -2.20
CA ASP A 27 4.45 17.27 -3.54
C ASP A 27 3.62 16.56 -4.65
N GLN A 28 3.91 16.87 -5.92
CA GLN A 28 3.15 16.38 -7.09
C GLN A 28 3.09 14.84 -7.20
N LYS A 29 4.15 14.15 -6.75
CA LYS A 29 4.31 12.69 -6.81
C LYS A 29 3.82 11.96 -5.55
N CYS A 30 3.24 12.68 -4.59
CA CYS A 30 2.66 12.08 -3.39
C CYS A 30 1.25 11.55 -3.68
N THR A 31 1.18 10.42 -4.40
CA THR A 31 -0.05 9.65 -4.63
C THR A 31 -0.02 8.35 -3.85
N MET A 32 -1.17 7.71 -3.62
CA MET A 32 -1.25 6.55 -2.73
C MET A 32 -0.46 5.34 -3.24
N ASP A 33 -0.48 5.10 -4.55
CA ASP A 33 0.22 3.99 -5.23
C ASP A 33 1.73 4.24 -5.26
N GLU A 34 2.16 5.45 -5.62
CA GLU A 34 3.57 5.84 -5.58
C GLU A 34 4.13 5.85 -4.15
N LEU A 35 3.36 6.32 -3.16
CA LEU A 35 3.76 6.31 -1.75
C LEU A 35 3.91 4.89 -1.22
N CYS A 36 2.95 4.00 -1.50
CA CYS A 36 2.98 2.59 -1.11
C CYS A 36 4.21 1.90 -1.69
N PHE A 37 4.49 2.13 -2.97
CA PHE A 37 5.64 1.56 -3.66
C PHE A 37 6.97 2.07 -3.12
N VAL A 38 7.11 3.38 -2.88
CA VAL A 38 8.36 3.94 -2.32
C VAL A 38 8.57 3.48 -0.88
N ALA A 39 7.52 3.42 -0.06
CA ALA A 39 7.59 2.87 1.30
C ALA A 39 8.07 1.41 1.27
N ASP A 40 7.50 0.59 0.40
CA ASP A 40 7.90 -0.79 0.19
C ASP A 40 9.36 -0.94 -0.27
N CYS A 41 9.83 -0.09 -1.19
CA CYS A 41 11.24 -0.09 -1.59
C CYS A 41 12.18 0.22 -0.42
N VAL A 42 11.83 1.16 0.47
CA VAL A 42 12.62 1.47 1.67
C VAL A 42 12.63 0.27 2.63
N VAL A 43 11.47 -0.31 2.87
CA VAL A 43 11.30 -1.48 3.75
C VAL A 43 12.13 -2.66 3.26
N VAL A 44 12.10 -2.96 1.96
CA VAL A 44 12.90 -4.03 1.35
C VAL A 44 14.40 -3.72 1.40
N TYR A 45 14.81 -2.49 1.06
CA TYR A 45 16.21 -2.08 1.13
C TYR A 45 16.83 -2.34 2.51
N LEU A 46 16.12 -1.97 3.58
CA LEU A 46 16.59 -2.17 4.95
C LEU A 46 16.64 -3.66 5.33
N GLN A 47 15.67 -4.45 4.87
CA GLN A 47 15.64 -5.89 5.12
C GLN A 47 16.79 -6.64 4.43
N GLU A 48 17.23 -6.16 3.28
CA GLU A 48 18.36 -6.72 2.53
C GLU A 48 19.73 -6.21 3.04
N GLY A 49 19.77 -5.60 4.23
CA GLY A 49 21.00 -5.14 4.87
C GLY A 49 21.41 -3.71 4.50
N GLY A 50 20.50 -2.95 3.89
CA GLY A 50 20.65 -1.53 3.63
C GLY A 50 20.97 -0.73 4.89
N GLN A 51 21.72 0.37 4.72
CA GLN A 51 22.23 1.15 5.84
C GLN A 51 21.43 2.44 6.03
N GLN A 52 21.42 2.94 7.26
CA GLN A 52 20.86 4.24 7.60
C GLN A 52 21.98 5.17 8.08
N PRO A 53 21.97 6.46 7.70
CA PRO A 53 20.99 7.09 6.83
C PRO A 53 21.24 6.76 5.35
N PHE A 54 20.16 6.65 4.57
CA PHE A 54 20.19 6.39 3.12
C PHE A 54 19.83 7.63 2.31
N GLN A 55 20.20 7.65 1.04
CA GLN A 55 19.78 8.65 0.06
C GLN A 55 18.77 8.06 -0.91
N SER A 56 18.00 8.90 -1.60
CA SER A 56 17.05 8.44 -2.61
C SER A 56 17.68 7.48 -3.65
N PRO A 57 18.89 7.73 -4.18
CA PRO A 57 19.57 6.78 -5.08
C PRO A 57 19.92 5.43 -4.47
N ASP A 58 20.14 5.34 -3.16
CA ASP A 58 20.39 4.05 -2.51
C ASP A 58 19.16 3.13 -2.58
N ILE A 59 17.97 3.73 -2.64
CA ILE A 59 16.69 3.01 -2.76
C ILE A 59 16.41 2.64 -4.22
N TRP A 60 16.42 3.62 -5.13
CA TRP A 60 15.94 3.37 -6.50
C TRP A 60 16.95 2.65 -7.39
N HIS A 61 18.22 2.54 -6.99
CA HIS A 61 19.20 1.69 -7.68
C HIS A 61 19.13 0.20 -7.28
N THR A 62 18.30 -0.17 -6.29
CA THR A 62 18.15 -1.59 -5.93
C THR A 62 17.53 -2.37 -7.09
N PRO A 63 17.96 -3.62 -7.35
CA PRO A 63 17.33 -4.47 -8.37
C PRO A 63 15.81 -4.57 -8.17
N TYR A 64 15.37 -4.66 -6.91
CA TYR A 64 13.97 -4.67 -6.53
C TYR A 64 13.20 -3.43 -7.00
N ALA A 65 13.73 -2.22 -6.74
CA ALA A 65 13.08 -0.99 -7.15
C ALA A 65 13.06 -0.87 -8.69
N ILE A 66 14.19 -1.15 -9.35
CA ILE A 66 14.36 -1.04 -10.81
C ILE A 66 13.38 -1.96 -11.56
N GLU A 67 13.25 -3.22 -11.13
CA GLU A 67 12.36 -4.17 -11.79
C GLU A 67 10.90 -3.76 -11.64
N ASN A 68 10.48 -3.45 -10.41
CA ASN A 68 9.07 -3.21 -10.12
C ASN A 68 8.60 -1.83 -10.58
N VAL A 69 9.44 -0.79 -10.54
CA VAL A 69 9.04 0.55 -11.02
C VAL A 69 8.76 0.57 -12.53
N GLN A 70 9.52 -0.21 -13.31
CA GLN A 70 9.31 -0.33 -14.76
C GLN A 70 8.00 -1.07 -15.06
N LYS A 71 7.76 -2.19 -14.37
CA LYS A 71 6.55 -3.00 -14.50
C LYS A 71 5.29 -2.24 -14.10
N LEU A 72 5.29 -1.66 -12.90
CA LEU A 72 4.12 -1.04 -12.31
C LEU A 72 3.81 0.31 -12.95
N PHE A 73 4.84 1.15 -13.17
CA PHE A 73 4.66 2.55 -13.57
C PHE A 73 5.01 2.83 -15.04
N SER A 74 5.30 1.77 -15.82
CA SER A 74 5.74 1.85 -17.23
C SER A 74 6.88 2.85 -17.43
N LYS A 75 7.77 2.96 -16.44
CA LYS A 75 8.90 3.89 -16.46
C LYS A 75 10.03 3.35 -17.32
N PRO A 76 10.79 4.21 -18.02
CA PRO A 76 11.97 3.80 -18.76
C PRO A 76 13.05 3.28 -17.80
N ASP A 77 14.04 2.57 -18.32
CA ASP A 77 15.16 2.03 -17.55
C ASP A 77 15.88 3.17 -16.76
N PRO A 78 16.01 3.06 -15.42
CA PRO A 78 16.68 4.06 -14.59
C PRO A 78 18.19 4.18 -14.85
N THR A 79 18.79 3.24 -15.58
CA THR A 79 20.21 3.30 -15.97
C THR A 79 20.47 4.25 -17.15
N ASP A 80 19.42 4.69 -17.85
CA ASP A 80 19.54 5.79 -18.82
C ASP A 80 19.76 7.12 -18.09
N LYS A 81 20.85 7.81 -18.42
CA LYS A 81 21.17 9.13 -17.86
C LYS A 81 20.05 10.15 -18.05
N SER A 82 19.22 10.00 -19.09
CA SER A 82 18.09 10.90 -19.37
C SER A 82 16.95 10.79 -18.35
N THR A 83 16.87 9.70 -17.58
CA THR A 83 15.74 9.39 -16.69
C THR A 83 16.04 9.64 -15.22
N ILE A 84 17.31 9.85 -14.86
CA ILE A 84 17.79 10.04 -13.48
C ILE A 84 17.02 11.16 -12.74
N ASP A 85 16.76 12.29 -13.40
CA ASP A 85 16.03 13.40 -12.78
C ASP A 85 14.55 13.08 -12.52
N GLU A 86 13.96 12.23 -13.35
CA GLU A 86 12.59 11.77 -13.19
C GLU A 86 12.48 10.78 -12.03
N TYR A 87 13.41 9.82 -11.94
CA TYR A 87 13.53 8.87 -10.84
C TYR A 87 13.81 9.57 -9.52
N ASN A 88 14.72 10.53 -9.51
CA ASN A 88 14.98 11.36 -8.35
C ASN A 88 13.72 12.08 -7.88
N LYS A 89 12.87 12.60 -8.78
CA LYS A 89 11.59 13.20 -8.36
C LYS A 89 10.59 12.16 -7.85
N PHE A 90 10.48 11.02 -8.53
CA PHE A 90 9.56 9.93 -8.21
C PHE A 90 9.79 9.38 -6.80
N PHE A 91 11.05 9.13 -6.43
CA PHE A 91 11.38 8.61 -5.09
C PHE A 91 11.53 9.72 -4.04
N ARG A 92 12.20 10.84 -4.36
CA ARG A 92 12.50 11.86 -3.35
C ARG A 92 11.27 12.59 -2.83
N GLN A 93 10.24 12.80 -3.65
CA GLN A 93 9.05 13.54 -3.21
C GLN A 93 8.25 12.76 -2.14
N PRO A 94 7.92 11.47 -2.33
CA PRO A 94 7.39 10.63 -1.26
C PRO A 94 8.29 10.57 -0.02
N LEU A 95 9.61 10.39 -0.16
CA LEU A 95 10.54 10.38 0.98
C LEU A 95 10.52 11.69 1.77
N LYS A 96 10.46 12.85 1.09
CA LYS A 96 10.33 14.16 1.74
C LYS A 96 9.01 14.32 2.47
N MET A 97 7.90 13.84 1.89
CA MET A 97 6.61 13.87 2.57
C MET A 97 6.58 12.94 3.79
N LEU A 98 7.14 11.73 3.69
CA LEU A 98 7.28 10.82 4.82
C LEU A 98 8.15 11.42 5.93
N ALA A 99 9.20 12.14 5.57
CA ALA A 99 10.01 12.87 6.55
C ALA A 99 9.25 14.02 7.21
N ALA A 100 8.49 14.79 6.42
CA ALA A 100 7.65 15.87 6.93
C ALA A 100 6.53 15.36 7.86
N ALA A 101 6.02 14.16 7.60
CA ALA A 101 5.02 13.51 8.42
C ALA A 101 5.57 12.89 9.71
N GLY A 102 6.90 12.75 9.86
CA GLY A 102 7.54 12.09 11.01
C GLY A 102 7.63 10.56 10.88
N VAL A 103 7.39 10.00 9.68
CA VAL A 103 7.61 8.57 9.41
C VAL A 103 9.10 8.29 9.15
N LEU A 104 9.73 9.21 8.42
CA LEU A 104 11.17 9.31 8.28
C LEU A 104 11.66 10.57 9.00
N ARG A 105 12.98 10.76 9.07
CA ARG A 105 13.62 12.04 9.39
C ARG A 105 14.70 12.36 8.36
N GLU A 106 15.04 13.64 8.22
CA GLU A 106 16.16 14.09 7.39
C GLU A 106 17.43 14.23 8.24
N ASP A 107 18.48 13.48 7.93
CA ASP A 107 19.79 13.52 8.63
C ASP A 107 20.79 14.45 7.92
N GLY A 108 20.29 15.54 7.37
CA GLY A 108 21.08 16.52 6.63
C GLY A 108 21.35 16.15 5.17
N LYS A 109 22.50 16.60 4.65
CA LYS A 109 22.89 16.40 3.25
C LYS A 109 24.33 15.90 3.14
N LYS A 110 24.55 14.96 2.23
CA LYS A 110 25.88 14.51 1.80
C LYS A 110 25.96 14.56 0.29
N ASN A 111 27.00 15.20 -0.25
CA ASN A 111 27.16 15.44 -1.69
C ASN A 111 25.94 16.14 -2.33
N ASN A 112 25.37 17.13 -1.63
CA ASN A 112 24.15 17.86 -2.02
C ASN A 112 22.85 17.01 -2.12
N THR A 113 22.90 15.75 -1.72
CA THR A 113 21.75 14.84 -1.66
C THR A 113 21.28 14.69 -0.22
N ILE A 114 19.96 14.74 -0.02
CA ILE A 114 19.32 14.60 1.29
C ILE A 114 19.47 13.16 1.78
N GLN A 115 19.81 13.02 3.05
CA GLN A 115 19.89 11.75 3.75
C GLN A 115 18.66 11.55 4.63
N PHE A 116 18.16 10.32 4.69
CA PHE A 116 16.97 9.93 5.42
C PHE A 116 17.26 8.75 6.35
N SER A 117 16.61 8.73 7.50
CA SER A 117 16.47 7.55 8.36
C SER A 117 15.00 7.31 8.69
N VAL A 118 14.67 6.07 9.02
CA VAL A 118 13.35 5.69 9.53
C VAL A 118 13.20 6.20 10.95
N GLU A 119 12.14 6.96 11.19
CA GLU A 119 11.78 7.47 12.52
C GLU A 119 10.68 6.60 13.14
N ASN A 120 9.72 6.16 12.33
CA ASN A 120 8.62 5.29 12.76
C ASN A 120 8.47 4.07 11.84
N GLU A 121 9.09 2.96 12.25
CA GLU A 121 9.08 1.70 11.50
C GLU A 121 7.66 1.13 11.37
N ALA A 122 6.85 1.20 12.43
CA ALA A 122 5.49 0.66 12.41
C ALA A 122 4.59 1.35 11.37
N VAL A 123 4.67 2.67 11.26
CA VAL A 123 3.91 3.43 10.25
C VAL A 123 4.51 3.22 8.86
N LEU A 124 5.84 3.16 8.71
CA LEU A 124 6.47 2.86 7.43
C LEU A 124 6.06 1.48 6.90
N ASP A 125 6.14 0.46 7.75
CA ASP A 125 5.67 -0.88 7.42
C ASP A 125 4.18 -0.79 7.05
N TYR A 126 3.31 -0.18 7.88
CA TYR A 126 1.88 -0.01 7.59
C TYR A 126 1.60 0.61 6.20
N LEU A 127 2.34 1.65 5.81
CA LEU A 127 2.21 2.30 4.50
C LEU A 127 2.70 1.40 3.35
N SER A 128 3.74 0.60 3.59
CA SER A 128 4.21 -0.34 2.59
C SER A 128 3.17 -1.42 2.28
N LEU A 129 2.20 -1.70 3.15
CA LEU A 129 1.37 -2.91 3.04
C LEU A 129 0.39 -2.90 1.86
N ARG A 130 -0.38 -1.81 1.70
CA ARG A 130 -1.49 -1.70 0.73
C ARG A 130 -1.66 -0.24 0.31
N GLU A 131 -2.03 -0.02 -0.95
CA GLU A 131 -2.34 1.35 -1.44
C GLU A 131 -3.45 2.03 -0.62
N ARG A 132 -4.40 1.24 -0.11
CA ARG A 132 -5.48 1.73 0.74
C ARG A 132 -4.96 2.34 2.05
N ASN A 133 -3.94 1.74 2.65
CA ASN A 133 -3.30 2.25 3.84
C ASN A 133 -2.68 3.63 3.58
N CYS A 134 -2.02 3.80 2.43
CA CYS A 134 -1.51 5.10 1.99
C CYS A 134 -2.63 6.11 1.70
N PHE A 135 -3.77 5.68 1.15
CA PHE A 135 -4.92 6.56 0.95
C PHE A 135 -5.47 7.08 2.28
N ASP A 136 -5.71 6.19 3.25
CA ASP A 136 -6.25 6.56 4.56
C ASP A 136 -5.26 7.43 5.34
N PHE A 137 -3.95 7.14 5.24
CA PHE A 137 -2.88 8.00 5.77
C PHE A 137 -2.87 9.38 5.12
N LEU A 138 -2.86 9.47 3.78
CA LEU A 138 -2.87 10.75 3.05
C LEU A 138 -4.06 11.60 3.48
N CYS A 139 -5.26 11.03 3.53
CA CYS A 139 -6.46 11.74 3.95
C CYS A 139 -6.33 12.30 5.37
N SER A 140 -5.84 11.49 6.31
CA SER A 140 -5.70 11.86 7.71
C SER A 140 -4.58 12.90 7.92
N TYR A 141 -3.41 12.67 7.32
CA TYR A 141 -2.25 13.57 7.36
C TYR A 141 -2.56 14.93 6.74
N ILE A 142 -3.18 14.94 5.55
CA ILE A 142 -3.59 16.20 4.88
C ILE A 142 -4.62 16.95 5.74
N THR A 143 -5.65 16.26 6.25
CA THR A 143 -6.67 16.89 7.09
C THR A 143 -6.05 17.52 8.34
N LYS A 144 -5.17 16.79 9.04
CA LYS A 144 -4.47 17.29 10.23
C LYS A 144 -3.59 18.48 9.89
N THR A 145 -2.81 18.40 8.82
CA THR A 145 -1.94 19.50 8.35
C THR A 145 -2.72 20.76 8.03
N LEU A 146 -3.86 20.62 7.32
CA LEU A 146 -4.72 21.75 7.00
C LEU A 146 -5.35 22.37 8.26
N LYS A 147 -5.73 21.57 9.25
CA LYS A 147 -6.27 22.05 10.53
C LYS A 147 -5.21 22.78 11.35
N ASP A 148 -4.04 22.17 11.54
CA ASP A 148 -2.93 22.77 12.30
C ASP A 148 -2.45 24.08 11.67
N SER A 149 -2.49 24.15 10.33
CA SER A 149 -2.09 25.31 9.55
C SER A 149 -3.17 26.40 9.43
N GLY A 150 -4.39 26.15 9.93
CA GLY A 150 -5.51 27.10 9.83
C GLY A 150 -6.08 27.27 8.41
N LEU A 151 -5.96 26.25 7.55
CA LEU A 151 -6.49 26.23 6.19
C LEU A 151 -7.80 25.45 6.05
N TRP A 152 -8.15 24.61 7.03
CA TRP A 152 -9.26 23.67 6.93
C TRP A 152 -10.59 24.31 6.52
N ASP A 153 -10.94 25.45 7.11
CA ASP A 153 -12.23 26.14 6.87
C ASP A 153 -12.49 26.43 5.38
N ALA A 154 -11.43 26.73 4.62
CA ALA A 154 -11.55 26.96 3.17
C ALA A 154 -11.87 25.67 2.40
N PHE A 155 -11.31 24.55 2.83
CA PHE A 155 -11.59 23.23 2.25
C PHE A 155 -12.97 22.74 2.67
N GLU A 156 -13.35 22.90 3.93
CA GLU A 156 -14.67 22.56 4.46
C GLU A 156 -15.77 23.32 3.71
N SER A 157 -15.64 24.64 3.58
CA SER A 157 -16.57 25.48 2.80
C SER A 157 -16.74 24.97 1.36
N PHE A 158 -15.64 24.55 0.71
CA PHE A 158 -15.72 23.98 -0.63
C PHE A 158 -16.43 22.61 -0.65
N PHE A 159 -16.20 21.75 0.35
CA PHE A 159 -16.86 20.44 0.40
C PHE A 159 -18.35 20.54 0.74
N ASP A 160 -18.75 21.57 1.48
CA ASP A 160 -20.15 21.90 1.73
C ASP A 160 -20.84 22.40 0.45
N GLU A 161 -20.21 23.34 -0.28
CA GLU A 161 -20.79 23.92 -1.49
C GLU A 161 -19.83 23.90 -2.70
N GLN A 162 -20.08 22.98 -3.65
CA GLN A 162 -19.18 22.74 -4.79
C GLN A 162 -19.50 23.60 -6.04
N THR A 163 -19.44 24.92 -5.91
CA THR A 163 -19.51 25.85 -7.05
C THR A 163 -18.14 26.13 -7.67
N LYS A 164 -18.12 26.66 -8.89
CA LYS A 164 -16.87 27.11 -9.55
C LYS A 164 -16.19 28.24 -8.76
N GLU A 165 -17.00 29.10 -8.14
CA GLU A 165 -16.51 30.20 -7.30
C GLU A 165 -15.83 29.66 -6.03
N GLN A 166 -16.48 28.76 -5.30
CA GLN A 166 -15.87 28.15 -4.09
C GLN A 166 -14.60 27.38 -4.43
N TYR A 167 -14.58 26.64 -5.55
CA TYR A 167 -13.37 25.98 -6.03
C TYR A 167 -12.21 26.95 -6.28
N ASN A 168 -12.48 28.09 -6.94
CA ASN A 168 -11.47 29.10 -7.19
C ASN A 168 -11.00 29.76 -5.87
N ASN A 169 -11.92 29.99 -4.93
CA ASN A 169 -11.63 30.56 -3.62
C ASN A 169 -10.67 29.67 -2.81
N VAL A 170 -11.00 28.38 -2.63
CA VAL A 170 -10.12 27.45 -1.89
C VAL A 170 -8.75 27.29 -2.56
N LYS A 171 -8.73 27.24 -3.90
CA LYS A 171 -7.49 27.15 -4.68
C LYS A 171 -6.62 28.39 -4.50
N GLU A 172 -7.22 29.58 -4.51
CA GLU A 172 -6.52 30.85 -4.32
C GLU A 172 -5.98 30.97 -2.89
N LYS A 173 -6.80 30.67 -1.88
CA LYS A 173 -6.37 30.66 -0.47
C LYS A 173 -5.19 29.72 -0.24
N PHE A 174 -5.24 28.52 -0.82
CA PHE A 174 -4.13 27.58 -0.74
C PHE A 174 -2.86 28.11 -1.42
N ARG A 175 -3.01 28.73 -2.60
CA ARG A 175 -1.88 29.32 -3.33
C ARG A 175 -1.21 30.43 -2.54
N GLN A 176 -2.00 31.37 -2.01
CA GLN A 176 -1.52 32.48 -1.20
C GLN A 176 -0.82 31.97 0.06
N PHE A 177 -1.42 30.98 0.73
CA PHE A 177 -0.81 30.34 1.90
C PHE A 177 0.58 29.75 1.60
N CYS A 178 0.73 29.04 0.48
CA CYS A 178 2.04 28.49 0.10
C CYS A 178 3.09 29.59 -0.08
N TRP A 179 2.72 30.74 -0.65
CA TRP A 179 3.66 31.86 -0.84
C TRP A 179 4.00 32.58 0.46
N ASP A 180 3.02 32.77 1.34
CA ASP A 180 3.24 33.49 2.60
C ASP A 180 4.02 32.65 3.62
N TYR A 181 3.81 31.33 3.60
CA TYR A 181 4.27 30.44 4.66
C TYR A 181 5.37 29.46 4.26
N THR A 182 5.77 29.38 2.99
CA THR A 182 6.83 28.45 2.55
C THR A 182 7.85 29.10 1.61
N PRO A 183 9.04 28.51 1.41
CA PRO A 183 10.01 28.97 0.40
C PRO A 183 9.59 28.78 -1.06
N ILE A 184 8.37 28.31 -1.35
CA ILE A 184 7.90 28.11 -2.73
C ILE A 184 7.76 29.48 -3.41
N ASN A 185 8.54 29.71 -4.46
CA ASN A 185 8.51 30.93 -5.27
C ASN A 185 7.95 30.69 -6.69
N ASN A 186 7.84 29.43 -7.12
CA ASN A 186 7.32 29.09 -8.44
C ASN A 186 5.78 29.20 -8.46
N GLN A 187 5.24 30.02 -9.36
CA GLN A 187 3.79 30.25 -9.47
C GLN A 187 2.99 29.00 -9.88
N ALA A 188 3.58 28.07 -10.62
CA ALA A 188 2.91 26.85 -11.08
C ALA A 188 2.84 25.76 -10.00
N GLU A 189 3.73 25.83 -9.02
CA GLU A 189 3.96 24.76 -8.05
C GLU A 189 2.82 24.57 -7.04
N PRO A 190 2.28 25.64 -6.40
CA PRO A 190 1.12 25.50 -5.52
C PRO A 190 -0.08 24.86 -6.22
N ASN A 191 -0.29 25.12 -7.51
CA ASN A 191 -1.39 24.52 -8.27
C ASN A 191 -1.22 23.00 -8.46
N ARG A 192 0.01 22.52 -8.61
CA ARG A 192 0.33 21.09 -8.73
C ARG A 192 0.12 20.39 -7.38
N ILE A 193 0.55 21.02 -6.30
CA ILE A 193 0.39 20.53 -4.93
C ILE A 193 -1.09 20.52 -4.54
N PHE A 194 -1.84 21.59 -4.84
CA PHE A 194 -3.27 21.72 -4.53
C PHE A 194 -4.09 20.53 -5.02
N THR A 195 -3.77 20.01 -6.21
CA THR A 195 -4.42 18.82 -6.76
C THR A 195 -4.23 17.60 -5.88
N LYS A 196 -3.03 17.43 -5.31
CA LYS A 196 -2.65 16.29 -4.45
C LYS A 196 -3.17 16.44 -3.02
N VAL A 197 -3.54 17.65 -2.62
CA VAL A 197 -4.19 17.95 -1.35
C VAL A 197 -5.72 17.77 -1.46
N LEU A 198 -6.34 18.40 -2.45
CA LEU A 198 -7.80 18.43 -2.59
C LEU A 198 -8.37 17.06 -2.98
N ASN A 199 -7.75 16.37 -3.93
CA ASN A 199 -8.37 15.19 -4.54
C ASN A 199 -8.49 13.99 -3.59
N PRO A 200 -7.50 13.64 -2.75
CA PRO A 200 -7.69 12.58 -1.75
C PRO A 200 -8.90 12.84 -0.84
N LEU A 201 -9.02 14.08 -0.34
CA LEU A 201 -10.18 14.49 0.47
C LEU A 201 -11.48 14.45 -0.32
N ALA A 202 -11.48 14.88 -1.58
CA ALA A 202 -12.67 14.79 -2.44
C ALA A 202 -13.12 13.34 -2.66
N VAL A 203 -12.20 12.38 -2.79
CA VAL A 203 -12.53 10.94 -2.83
C VAL A 203 -13.15 10.50 -1.50
N LEU A 204 -12.53 10.87 -0.37
CA LEU A 204 -13.03 10.53 0.97
C LEU A 204 -14.47 10.98 1.19
N TYR A 205 -14.78 12.23 0.80
CA TYR A 205 -16.12 12.82 0.98
C TYR A 205 -17.09 12.53 -0.19
N LYS A 206 -16.66 11.76 -1.20
CA LYS A 206 -17.44 11.47 -2.43
C LYS A 206 -17.91 12.74 -3.15
N LYS A 207 -16.97 13.68 -3.34
CA LYS A 207 -17.17 15.02 -3.89
C LYS A 207 -16.44 15.22 -5.23
N LYS A 208 -16.76 16.31 -5.93
CA LYS A 208 -15.97 16.81 -7.07
C LYS A 208 -14.58 17.26 -6.57
N GLY A 209 -13.57 17.11 -7.42
CA GLY A 209 -12.19 17.52 -7.16
C GLY A 209 -11.65 18.38 -8.29
N THR A 210 -10.34 18.30 -8.55
CA THR A 210 -9.69 18.99 -9.66
C THR A 210 -9.24 18.05 -10.77
N VAL A 211 -9.51 18.44 -12.01
CA VAL A 211 -9.07 17.77 -13.25
C VAL A 211 -8.57 18.86 -14.21
N GLY A 212 -7.32 18.74 -14.65
CA GLY A 212 -6.70 19.75 -15.54
C GLY A 212 -6.63 21.15 -14.93
N GLY A 213 -6.61 21.25 -13.60
CA GLY A 213 -6.57 22.52 -12.87
C GLY A 213 -7.92 23.20 -12.65
N ALA A 214 -9.01 22.60 -13.12
CA ALA A 214 -10.39 23.10 -12.96
C ALA A 214 -11.26 22.11 -12.17
N LEU A 215 -12.36 22.61 -11.60
CA LEU A 215 -13.37 21.78 -10.92
C LEU A 215 -13.86 20.66 -11.84
N SER A 216 -13.86 19.42 -11.33
CA SER A 216 -14.30 18.26 -12.09
C SER A 216 -15.81 18.30 -12.38
N LYS A 217 -16.20 17.79 -13.56
CA LYS A 217 -17.63 17.69 -13.93
C LYS A 217 -18.37 16.65 -13.08
N LYS A 218 -17.67 15.58 -12.69
CA LYS A 218 -18.18 14.45 -11.91
C LYS A 218 -17.42 14.32 -10.59
N ILE A 219 -17.98 13.55 -9.66
CA ILE A 219 -17.28 13.10 -8.44
C ILE A 219 -15.99 12.41 -8.87
N ILE A 220 -14.90 12.72 -8.16
CA ILE A 220 -13.60 12.11 -8.42
C ILE A 220 -13.52 10.76 -7.68
N THR A 221 -12.96 9.75 -8.33
CA THR A 221 -12.84 8.39 -7.79
C THR A 221 -11.41 8.07 -7.38
N LEU A 222 -11.22 6.91 -6.75
CA LEU A 222 -9.89 6.43 -6.35
C LEU A 222 -8.95 6.25 -7.57
N GLU A 223 -9.48 5.72 -8.67
CA GLU A 223 -8.75 5.57 -9.94
C GLU A 223 -8.33 6.92 -10.54
N ASP A 224 -9.17 7.94 -10.35
CA ASP A 224 -8.87 9.31 -10.78
C ASP A 224 -7.81 10.01 -9.92
N ILE A 225 -7.20 9.35 -8.93
CA ILE A 225 -6.15 9.96 -8.09
C ILE A 225 -4.82 9.19 -8.08
N LYS A 226 -4.81 7.94 -8.55
CA LYS A 226 -3.60 7.14 -8.79
C LYS A 226 -2.60 7.87 -9.68
N TYR A 227 -1.32 7.53 -9.52
CA TYR A 227 -0.27 7.89 -10.47
C TYR A 227 -0.46 7.14 -11.79
N ASN A 228 -0.64 5.82 -11.72
CA ASN A 228 -0.78 4.93 -12.87
C ASN A 228 -2.18 4.97 -13.48
N ARG A 229 -2.63 6.15 -13.87
CA ARG A 229 -3.91 6.26 -14.57
C ARG A 229 -3.78 5.68 -15.96
N THR A 230 -4.72 4.82 -16.32
CA THR A 230 -4.96 4.47 -17.72
C THR A 230 -5.30 5.77 -18.46
N ASN A 231 -4.38 6.28 -19.29
CA ASN A 231 -4.57 7.50 -20.07
C ASN A 231 -5.56 7.25 -21.23
N PHE A 232 -6.83 7.03 -20.91
CA PHE A 232 -7.89 6.88 -21.91
C PHE A 232 -8.13 8.13 -22.76
N ARG A 233 -7.48 9.26 -22.44
CA ARG A 233 -7.59 10.51 -23.21
C ARG A 233 -6.79 10.52 -24.51
N ASP A 234 -5.90 9.55 -24.72
CA ASP A 234 -5.26 9.29 -26.03
C ASP A 234 -6.10 8.37 -26.93
N LYS A 235 -7.38 8.11 -26.58
CA LYS A 235 -8.34 7.35 -27.41
C LYS A 235 -8.61 7.94 -28.80
N ASP A 236 -8.25 9.21 -29.04
CA ASP A 236 -8.48 9.90 -30.32
C ASP A 236 -7.33 9.75 -31.32
N LYS A 237 -6.29 8.97 -31.01
CA LYS A 237 -5.25 8.62 -31.98
C LYS A 237 -5.35 7.15 -32.35
N ASP A 238 -5.81 6.92 -33.58
CA ASP A 238 -5.73 5.68 -34.37
C ASP A 238 -6.38 4.41 -33.79
N LYS A 239 -7.28 3.77 -34.56
CA LYS A 239 -8.00 2.56 -34.11
C LYS A 239 -7.06 1.39 -33.80
N ASN A 240 -5.87 1.35 -34.40
CA ASN A 240 -4.83 0.34 -34.11
C ASN A 240 -4.07 0.59 -32.80
N VAL A 241 -3.91 1.85 -32.39
CA VAL A 241 -3.26 2.23 -31.12
C VAL A 241 -4.14 1.82 -29.93
N SER A 242 -5.47 1.84 -30.08
CA SER A 242 -6.40 1.43 -29.01
C SER A 242 -6.22 -0.03 -28.57
N ARG A 243 -5.89 -0.96 -29.49
CA ARG A 243 -5.61 -2.37 -29.17
C ARG A 243 -4.27 -2.54 -28.47
N GLN A 244 -3.22 -1.86 -28.95
CA GLN A 244 -1.90 -1.91 -28.31
C GLN A 244 -1.94 -1.27 -26.91
N GLN A 245 -2.65 -0.15 -26.74
CA GLN A 245 -2.83 0.48 -25.43
C GLN A 245 -3.65 -0.39 -24.47
N ALA A 246 -4.67 -1.09 -24.96
CA ALA A 246 -5.41 -2.07 -24.15
C ALA A 246 -4.50 -3.21 -23.69
N LEU A 247 -3.68 -3.77 -24.59
CA LEU A 247 -2.71 -4.81 -24.24
C LEU A 247 -1.68 -4.34 -23.21
N VAL A 248 -1.20 -3.09 -23.31
CA VAL A 248 -0.30 -2.49 -22.32
C VAL A 248 -1.00 -2.31 -20.98
N ALA A 249 -2.25 -1.84 -20.96
CA ALA A 249 -3.02 -1.69 -19.73
C ALA A 249 -3.30 -3.04 -19.06
N ASP A 250 -3.66 -4.06 -19.83
CA ASP A 250 -3.86 -5.43 -19.34
C ASP A 250 -2.56 -5.99 -18.75
N LYS A 251 -1.43 -5.73 -19.41
CA LYS A 251 -0.12 -6.16 -18.92
C LYS A 251 0.28 -5.48 -17.61
N VAL A 252 0.09 -4.17 -17.50
CA VAL A 252 0.33 -3.44 -16.25
C VAL A 252 -0.55 -3.97 -15.12
N GLN A 253 -1.81 -4.30 -15.40
CA GLN A 253 -2.72 -4.86 -14.40
C GLN A 253 -2.26 -6.25 -13.92
N GLU A 254 -1.78 -7.11 -14.84
CA GLU A 254 -1.16 -8.39 -14.50
C GLU A 254 0.10 -8.20 -13.65
N ASP A 255 0.97 -7.24 -14.02
CA ASP A 255 2.19 -6.95 -13.29
C ASP A 255 1.92 -6.38 -11.88
N ILE A 256 0.89 -5.53 -11.72
CA ILE A 256 0.40 -5.05 -10.41
C ILE A 256 -0.09 -6.22 -9.55
N TYR A 257 -0.84 -7.12 -10.16
CA TYR A 257 -1.34 -8.31 -9.48
C TYR A 257 -0.18 -9.19 -8.97
N ASP A 258 0.75 -9.56 -9.85
CA ASP A 258 1.90 -10.40 -9.47
C ASP A 258 2.78 -9.73 -8.41
N TYR A 259 3.01 -8.42 -8.52
CA TYR A 259 3.73 -7.64 -7.53
C TYR A 259 3.08 -7.73 -6.14
N ASN A 260 1.76 -7.53 -6.05
CA ASN A 260 1.03 -7.59 -4.78
C ASN A 260 1.05 -9.00 -4.17
N VAL A 261 0.93 -10.04 -5.00
CA VAL A 261 1.03 -11.45 -4.55
C VAL A 261 2.41 -11.74 -3.97
N GLU A 262 3.48 -11.39 -4.68
CA GLU A 262 4.85 -11.65 -4.21
C GLU A 262 5.19 -10.80 -2.98
N LYS A 263 4.65 -9.59 -2.89
CA LYS A 263 4.73 -8.74 -1.70
C LYS A 263 4.06 -9.38 -0.48
N ALA A 264 2.86 -9.93 -0.63
CA ALA A 264 2.17 -10.65 0.45
C ALA A 264 2.98 -11.86 0.95
N LYS A 265 3.57 -12.64 0.03
CA LYS A 265 4.45 -13.77 0.38
C LYS A 265 5.69 -13.32 1.14
N ARG A 266 6.40 -12.29 0.67
CA ARG A 266 7.58 -11.75 1.38
C ARG A 266 7.21 -11.31 2.79
N ARG A 267 6.05 -10.67 2.96
CA ARG A 267 5.56 -10.22 4.27
C ARG A 267 5.27 -11.38 5.22
N LEU A 268 4.56 -12.42 4.77
CA LEU A 268 4.33 -13.61 5.60
C LEU A 268 5.66 -14.27 5.98
N ARG A 269 6.60 -14.39 5.03
CA ARG A 269 7.94 -14.94 5.32
C ARG A 269 8.66 -14.13 6.40
N LYS A 270 8.75 -12.80 6.25
CA LYS A 270 9.39 -11.92 7.25
C LYS A 270 8.79 -12.13 8.64
N PHE A 271 7.47 -12.13 8.73
CA PHE A 271 6.77 -12.33 9.99
C PHE A 271 7.09 -13.71 10.59
N ASN A 272 7.04 -14.76 9.76
CA ASN A 272 7.33 -16.12 10.19
C ASN A 272 8.78 -16.29 10.67
N ASP A 273 9.74 -15.69 9.97
CA ASP A 273 11.16 -15.72 10.32
C ASP A 273 11.40 -14.98 11.65
N LYS A 274 10.81 -13.79 11.82
CA LYS A 274 10.98 -12.93 13.00
C LYS A 274 10.27 -13.48 14.25
N PHE A 275 9.03 -13.93 14.12
CA PHE A 275 8.15 -14.22 15.26
C PHE A 275 7.84 -15.70 15.47
N ASN A 276 8.05 -16.54 14.46
CA ASN A 276 7.81 -17.99 14.54
C ASN A 276 9.09 -18.82 14.31
N GLY A 277 10.26 -18.17 14.28
CA GLY A 277 11.56 -18.82 14.12
C GLY A 277 11.68 -19.63 12.83
N ALA A 278 11.08 -19.14 11.74
CA ALA A 278 11.03 -19.80 10.45
C ALA A 278 10.42 -21.22 10.48
N ARG A 279 9.56 -21.52 11.47
CA ARG A 279 8.87 -22.82 11.57
C ARG A 279 7.63 -22.87 10.68
N SER A 280 7.14 -24.07 10.40
CA SER A 280 5.84 -24.20 9.74
C SER A 280 4.70 -23.83 10.68
N GLU A 281 3.63 -23.27 10.10
CA GLU A 281 2.35 -23.11 10.77
C GLU A 281 1.63 -24.46 11.01
N ILE A 282 2.03 -25.53 10.32
CA ILE A 282 1.52 -26.90 10.50
C ILE A 282 2.58 -27.73 11.22
N LEU A 283 2.24 -28.24 12.41
CA LEU A 283 3.15 -29.00 13.28
C LEU A 283 2.99 -30.52 13.10
N ASP A 284 3.28 -31.01 11.90
CA ASP A 284 3.28 -32.45 11.59
C ASP A 284 4.70 -33.04 11.55
N SER A 285 4.83 -34.32 11.20
CA SER A 285 6.13 -34.99 11.12
C SER A 285 7.08 -34.37 10.10
N MET A 286 6.57 -33.69 9.07
CA MET A 286 7.38 -33.01 8.04
C MET A 286 7.86 -31.62 8.48
N ALA A 287 7.38 -31.11 9.60
CA ALA A 287 7.86 -29.87 10.22
C ALA A 287 9.09 -30.08 11.12
N ILE A 288 9.32 -31.31 11.60
CA ILE A 288 10.35 -31.58 12.61
C ILE A 288 11.74 -31.32 12.04
N GLY A 289 12.46 -30.37 12.64
CA GLY A 289 13.83 -30.01 12.26
C GLY A 289 13.97 -29.31 10.91
N GLN A 290 12.87 -28.84 10.32
CA GLN A 290 12.83 -28.20 9.00
C GLN A 290 12.38 -26.75 9.11
N GLN A 291 12.88 -25.90 8.20
CA GLN A 291 12.42 -24.52 8.06
C GLN A 291 11.28 -24.41 7.05
N ALA A 292 10.34 -23.51 7.32
CA ALA A 292 9.24 -23.19 6.43
C ALA A 292 9.70 -22.24 5.32
N THR A 293 10.22 -22.82 4.25
CA THR A 293 10.74 -22.08 3.11
C THR A 293 9.68 -21.71 2.10
N HIS A 294 8.44 -22.20 2.19
CA HIS A 294 7.38 -21.95 1.20
C HIS A 294 6.18 -21.22 1.81
N MET A 295 5.83 -20.06 1.23
CA MET A 295 4.61 -19.32 1.57
C MET A 295 3.53 -19.74 0.56
N HIS A 296 2.74 -20.72 0.94
CA HIS A 296 1.81 -21.43 0.07
C HIS A 296 0.43 -20.78 0.10
N HIS A 297 -0.21 -20.65 -1.06
CA HIS A 297 -1.60 -20.22 -1.18
C HIS A 297 -2.55 -21.33 -0.72
N ILE A 298 -3.32 -21.10 0.35
CA ILE A 298 -4.32 -22.08 0.82
C ILE A 298 -5.41 -22.25 -0.23
N PHE A 299 -5.96 -21.15 -0.73
CA PHE A 299 -6.80 -21.12 -1.93
C PHE A 299 -5.94 -20.70 -3.14
N PRO A 300 -5.85 -21.52 -4.19
CA PRO A 300 -4.86 -21.35 -5.23
C PRO A 300 -5.11 -20.10 -6.07
N LYS A 301 -4.03 -19.36 -6.36
CA LYS A 301 -4.09 -18.07 -7.07
C LYS A 301 -4.74 -18.11 -8.46
N HIS A 302 -4.72 -19.27 -9.14
CA HIS A 302 -5.31 -19.43 -10.47
C HIS A 302 -6.84 -19.54 -10.43
N GLU A 303 -7.39 -20.06 -9.32
CA GLU A 303 -8.84 -20.19 -9.12
C GLU A 303 -9.40 -19.00 -8.36
N PHE A 304 -8.63 -18.42 -7.43
CA PHE A 304 -9.06 -17.34 -6.56
C PHE A 304 -8.14 -16.11 -6.66
N PRO A 305 -8.05 -15.45 -7.83
CA PRO A 305 -7.15 -14.31 -8.02
C PRO A 305 -7.51 -13.13 -7.08
N ILE A 306 -8.79 -12.93 -6.75
CA ILE A 306 -9.24 -11.80 -5.92
C ILE A 306 -8.75 -11.84 -4.46
N ILE A 307 -8.26 -12.99 -3.99
CA ILE A 307 -7.73 -13.19 -2.64
C ILE A 307 -6.26 -13.67 -2.64
N ALA A 308 -5.58 -13.60 -3.78
CA ALA A 308 -4.23 -14.15 -3.92
C ALA A 308 -3.15 -13.29 -3.22
N ASP A 309 -3.39 -12.00 -3.00
CA ASP A 309 -2.49 -11.06 -2.34
C ASP A 309 -2.82 -10.85 -0.85
N TYR A 310 -3.72 -11.66 -0.30
CA TYR A 310 -4.08 -11.64 1.12
C TYR A 310 -3.12 -12.53 1.89
N VAL A 311 -2.46 -11.97 2.91
CA VAL A 311 -1.58 -12.75 3.82
C VAL A 311 -2.39 -13.78 4.61
N GLU A 312 -3.69 -13.53 4.77
CA GLU A 312 -4.69 -14.42 5.34
C GLU A 312 -4.91 -15.69 4.49
N ASN A 313 -4.67 -15.62 3.17
CA ASN A 313 -4.73 -16.76 2.24
C ASN A 313 -3.38 -17.47 2.05
N LEU A 314 -2.33 -17.07 2.76
CA LEU A 314 -1.00 -17.66 2.67
C LEU A 314 -0.67 -18.46 3.94
N ILE A 315 0.08 -19.55 3.83
CA ILE A 315 0.53 -20.35 4.98
C ILE A 315 1.99 -20.75 4.83
N ALA A 316 2.76 -20.67 5.92
CA ALA A 316 4.17 -21.06 5.96
C ALA A 316 4.33 -22.58 6.10
N LEU A 317 4.86 -23.21 5.05
CA LEU A 317 5.10 -24.64 4.96
C LEU A 317 6.57 -24.97 4.72
N THR A 318 7.00 -26.15 5.17
CA THR A 318 8.28 -26.73 4.74
C THR A 318 8.19 -27.18 3.28
N ALA A 319 9.36 -27.39 2.65
CA ALA A 319 9.39 -27.88 1.27
C ALA A 319 8.65 -29.23 1.10
N GLY A 320 8.81 -30.13 2.08
CA GLY A 320 8.13 -31.43 2.10
C GLY A 320 6.60 -31.28 2.20
N GLN A 321 6.12 -30.47 3.13
CA GLN A 321 4.69 -30.19 3.27
C GLN A 321 4.09 -29.59 1.99
N HIS A 322 4.76 -28.62 1.38
CA HIS A 322 4.27 -28.00 0.14
C HIS A 322 4.20 -28.99 -1.03
N LEU A 323 5.29 -29.73 -1.28
CA LEU A 323 5.44 -30.53 -2.50
C LEU A 323 4.97 -31.98 -2.37
N GLN A 324 4.63 -32.45 -1.16
CA GLN A 324 4.18 -33.82 -0.94
C GLN A 324 2.78 -33.89 -0.32
N LYS A 325 2.40 -32.89 0.49
CA LYS A 325 1.08 -32.85 1.14
C LYS A 325 0.14 -31.92 0.39
N ALA A 326 0.45 -30.63 0.32
CA ALA A 326 -0.43 -29.65 -0.33
C ALA A 326 -0.58 -29.91 -1.83
N HIS A 327 0.51 -30.33 -2.48
CA HIS A 327 0.55 -30.74 -3.89
C HIS A 327 0.97 -32.21 -4.01
N PRO A 328 0.04 -33.17 -4.09
CA PRO A 328 0.36 -34.59 -4.21
C PRO A 328 1.29 -34.87 -5.40
N ALA A 329 2.32 -35.68 -5.18
CA ALA A 329 3.37 -35.99 -6.17
C ALA A 329 4.08 -34.75 -6.77
N GLY A 330 4.09 -33.62 -6.07
CA GLY A 330 4.70 -32.37 -6.53
C GLY A 330 3.91 -31.65 -7.63
N ASN A 331 2.68 -32.08 -7.93
CA ASN A 331 1.87 -31.44 -8.96
C ASN A 331 1.23 -30.14 -8.45
N THR A 332 1.90 -29.02 -8.70
CA THR A 332 1.46 -27.67 -8.27
C THR A 332 0.16 -27.19 -8.91
N GLN A 333 -0.40 -27.93 -9.87
CA GLN A 333 -1.73 -27.66 -10.45
C GLN A 333 -2.87 -28.29 -9.66
N VAL A 334 -2.59 -29.16 -8.69
CA VAL A 334 -3.60 -29.90 -7.91
C VAL A 334 -3.39 -29.63 -6.43
N ILE A 335 -4.47 -29.34 -5.70
CA ILE A 335 -4.47 -29.20 -4.25
C ILE A 335 -5.08 -30.44 -3.60
N ASP A 336 -4.40 -30.96 -2.58
CA ASP A 336 -4.96 -31.96 -1.67
C ASP A 336 -5.99 -31.31 -0.75
N ARG A 337 -7.25 -31.78 -0.82
CA ARG A 337 -8.37 -31.16 -0.09
C ARG A 337 -8.28 -31.39 1.41
N ASP A 338 -7.82 -32.55 1.85
CA ASP A 338 -7.65 -32.86 3.28
C ASP A 338 -6.57 -31.98 3.87
N TYR A 339 -5.46 -31.82 3.16
CA TYR A 339 -4.37 -30.96 3.61
C TYR A 339 -4.75 -29.47 3.53
N GLN A 340 -5.54 -29.06 2.53
CA GLN A 340 -6.08 -27.70 2.46
C GLN A 340 -6.97 -27.38 3.67
N TYR A 341 -7.80 -28.33 4.12
CA TYR A 341 -8.56 -28.17 5.37
C TYR A 341 -7.63 -27.99 6.57
N ILE A 342 -6.57 -28.80 6.71
CA ILE A 342 -5.58 -28.66 7.79
C ILE A 342 -4.90 -27.29 7.73
N CYS A 343 -4.58 -26.78 6.53
CA CYS A 343 -4.06 -25.44 6.34
C CYS A 343 -5.03 -24.37 6.87
N LEU A 344 -6.33 -24.46 6.58
CA LEU A 344 -7.33 -23.49 7.05
C LEU A 344 -7.45 -23.48 8.57
N ILE A 345 -7.50 -24.65 9.20
CA ILE A 345 -7.55 -24.77 10.67
C ILE A 345 -6.28 -24.22 11.31
N SER A 346 -5.12 -24.59 10.78
CA SER A 346 -3.82 -24.11 11.30
C SER A 346 -3.67 -22.60 11.11
N LYS A 347 -4.11 -22.07 9.98
CA LYS A 347 -4.10 -20.64 9.70
C LYS A 347 -5.01 -19.86 10.64
N THR A 348 -6.20 -20.40 10.94
CA THR A 348 -7.12 -19.83 11.93
C THR A 348 -6.43 -19.66 13.28
N GLU A 349 -5.67 -20.65 13.74
CA GLU A 349 -4.92 -20.57 14.99
C GLU A 349 -3.74 -19.59 14.93
N SER A 350 -3.00 -19.53 13.81
CA SER A 350 -1.95 -18.53 13.61
C SER A 350 -2.48 -17.10 13.66
N ILE A 351 -3.62 -16.84 13.03
CA ILE A 351 -4.27 -15.53 13.04
C ILE A 351 -4.77 -15.21 14.45
N ARG A 352 -5.41 -16.16 15.15
CA ARG A 352 -5.84 -16.00 16.54
C ARG A 352 -4.67 -15.62 17.46
N LYS A 353 -3.54 -16.33 17.36
CA LYS A 353 -2.32 -16.04 18.13
C LYS A 353 -1.79 -14.62 17.87
N ASN A 354 -1.82 -14.16 16.63
CA ASN A 354 -1.36 -12.81 16.30
C ASN A 354 -2.32 -11.73 16.82
N LEU A 355 -3.63 -11.91 16.66
CA LEU A 355 -4.63 -10.89 16.99
C LEU A 355 -5.07 -10.88 18.46
N VAL A 356 -5.17 -12.04 19.10
CA VAL A 356 -5.71 -12.20 20.46
C VAL A 356 -4.58 -12.35 21.48
N ASP A 357 -3.60 -13.21 21.20
CA ASP A 357 -2.49 -13.45 22.14
C ASP A 357 -1.37 -12.39 22.00
N GLY A 358 -1.45 -11.52 20.98
CA GLY A 358 -0.47 -10.48 20.72
C GLY A 358 0.91 -11.02 20.32
N ILE A 359 0.98 -12.21 19.71
CA ILE A 359 2.24 -12.77 19.23
C ILE A 359 2.70 -12.02 17.99
N GLY A 360 3.78 -11.26 18.16
CA GLY A 360 4.37 -10.43 17.12
C GLY A 360 3.59 -9.16 16.84
N GLU A 361 4.00 -8.43 15.81
CA GLU A 361 3.29 -7.23 15.35
C GLU A 361 2.00 -7.64 14.60
N PRO A 362 0.91 -6.85 14.66
CA PRO A 362 -0.32 -7.16 13.92
C PRO A 362 -0.05 -7.30 12.41
N LEU A 363 -0.12 -8.54 11.91
CA LEU A 363 0.06 -8.84 10.48
C LEU A 363 -1.28 -9.02 9.78
N TYR A 364 -2.20 -9.72 10.44
CA TYR A 364 -3.47 -10.15 9.89
C TYR A 364 -4.60 -9.17 10.22
N ASP A 365 -5.71 -9.31 9.52
CA ASP A 365 -6.98 -8.69 9.88
C ASP A 365 -8.09 -9.73 9.89
N PHE A 366 -8.92 -9.71 10.94
CA PHE A 366 -9.98 -10.69 11.13
C PHE A 366 -11.00 -10.65 9.99
N PHE A 367 -11.45 -9.46 9.58
CA PHE A 367 -12.47 -9.32 8.54
C PHE A 367 -11.93 -9.64 7.16
N LEU A 368 -10.64 -9.34 6.91
CA LEU A 368 -9.99 -9.79 5.67
C LEU A 368 -9.87 -11.32 5.62
N PHE A 369 -9.65 -11.98 6.76
CA PHE A 369 -9.67 -13.45 6.81
C PHE A 369 -11.08 -14.00 6.54
N MET A 370 -12.13 -13.37 7.08
CA MET A 370 -13.52 -13.78 6.80
C MET A 370 -13.82 -13.68 5.31
N PHE A 371 -13.43 -12.57 4.67
CA PHE A 371 -13.56 -12.40 3.22
C PHE A 371 -12.81 -13.47 2.41
N VAL A 372 -11.60 -13.87 2.87
CA VAL A 372 -10.84 -14.97 2.27
C VAL A 372 -11.59 -16.30 2.38
N LEU A 373 -12.18 -16.60 3.54
CA LEU A 373 -12.93 -17.83 3.78
C LEU A 373 -14.23 -17.89 2.96
N ASP A 374 -15.03 -16.82 2.98
CA ASP A 374 -16.27 -16.72 2.18
C ASP A 374 -15.98 -16.88 0.69
N THR A 375 -14.95 -16.18 0.20
CA THR A 375 -14.52 -16.28 -1.20
C THR A 375 -14.04 -17.70 -1.55
N GLY A 376 -13.15 -18.27 -0.75
CA GLY A 376 -12.52 -19.55 -1.01
C GLY A 376 -13.45 -20.76 -0.88
N LEU A 377 -14.38 -20.69 0.08
CA LEU A 377 -15.39 -21.74 0.32
C LEU A 377 -16.70 -21.48 -0.41
N ARG A 378 -16.84 -20.32 -1.08
CA ARG A 378 -18.03 -19.90 -1.83
C ARG A 378 -19.29 -19.89 -0.96
N THR A 379 -19.20 -19.21 0.17
CA THR A 379 -20.27 -19.05 1.17
C THR A 379 -20.35 -17.57 1.60
N ASP A 380 -21.36 -17.22 2.38
CA ASP A 380 -21.58 -15.91 3.00
C ASP A 380 -21.65 -16.01 4.55
N TYR A 381 -21.17 -17.13 5.09
CA TYR A 381 -21.25 -17.45 6.51
C TYR A 381 -20.30 -16.59 7.37
N PHE A 382 -19.08 -16.32 6.89
CA PHE A 382 -18.00 -15.81 7.73
C PHE A 382 -18.10 -14.29 7.94
N GLU A 383 -18.55 -13.52 6.96
CA GLU A 383 -18.73 -12.06 7.07
C GLU A 383 -19.71 -11.64 8.18
N ALA A 384 -20.65 -12.51 8.55
CA ALA A 384 -21.62 -12.26 9.60
C ALA A 384 -21.08 -12.51 11.02
N LEU A 385 -19.88 -13.08 11.16
CA LEU A 385 -19.32 -13.44 12.46
C LEU A 385 -18.85 -12.21 13.26
N PRO A 386 -19.03 -12.20 14.59
CA PRO A 386 -18.44 -11.19 15.45
C PRO A 386 -16.91 -11.18 15.36
N GLU A 387 -16.31 -9.99 15.52
CA GLU A 387 -14.85 -9.83 15.50
C GLU A 387 -14.17 -10.76 16.52
N ASN A 388 -13.14 -11.49 16.08
CA ASN A 388 -12.35 -12.43 16.88
C ASN A 388 -13.11 -13.67 17.41
N ASP A 389 -14.27 -14.02 16.87
CA ASP A 389 -14.96 -15.27 17.20
C ASP A 389 -14.35 -16.49 16.46
N PHE A 390 -13.10 -16.82 16.79
CA PHE A 390 -12.35 -17.89 16.14
C PHE A 390 -12.95 -19.29 16.36
N ALA A 391 -13.77 -19.48 17.40
CA ALA A 391 -14.48 -20.74 17.62
C ALA A 391 -15.55 -20.95 16.54
N GLN A 392 -16.34 -19.92 16.24
CA GLN A 392 -17.32 -19.96 15.15
C GLN A 392 -16.66 -19.99 13.77
N VAL A 393 -15.46 -19.40 13.62
CA VAL A 393 -14.67 -19.56 12.38
C VAL A 393 -14.29 -21.02 12.15
N ALA A 394 -13.72 -21.70 13.15
CA ALA A 394 -13.36 -23.11 13.04
C ALA A 394 -14.57 -24.00 12.73
N SER A 395 -15.68 -23.80 13.47
CA SER A 395 -16.94 -24.52 13.20
C SER A 395 -17.50 -24.21 11.81
N GLY A 396 -17.37 -22.97 11.35
CA GLY A 396 -17.78 -22.55 10.01
C GLY A 396 -16.99 -23.26 8.92
N ILE A 397 -15.67 -23.40 9.09
CA ILE A 397 -14.80 -24.16 8.19
C ILE A 397 -15.26 -25.63 8.18
N ASP A 398 -15.49 -26.24 9.35
CA ASP A 398 -15.96 -27.63 9.44
C ASP A 398 -17.27 -27.89 8.69
N ILE A 399 -18.20 -26.94 8.73
CA ILE A 399 -19.52 -27.06 8.08
C ILE A 399 -19.43 -26.80 6.57
N ASN A 400 -18.67 -25.77 6.17
CA ASN A 400 -18.67 -25.30 4.78
C ASN A 400 -17.57 -25.94 3.92
N PHE A 401 -16.60 -26.65 4.50
CA PHE A 401 -15.57 -27.31 3.71
C PHE A 401 -16.19 -28.50 2.94
N PRO A 402 -16.11 -28.51 1.59
CA PRO A 402 -16.69 -29.56 0.76
C PRO A 402 -16.20 -30.96 1.15
N ASN A 403 -17.08 -31.70 1.84
CA ASN A 403 -17.04 -33.10 2.26
C ASN A 403 -15.69 -33.65 2.76
N LYS A 404 -15.67 -34.01 4.05
CA LYS A 404 -14.89 -35.16 4.54
C LYS A 404 -15.35 -36.47 3.90
#